data_AF-A0A9X5TZF0-F1
#
_entry.id   AF-A0A9X5TZF0-F1
#
_cell.length_a   1.000
_cell.length_b   1.000
_cell.length_c   1.000
_cell.angle_alpha   90.00
_cell.angle_beta   90.00
_cell.angle_gamma   90.00
#
_symmetry.space_group_name_H-M   'P 1'
#
loop_
_entity.id
_entity.type
_entity.pdbx_description
1 polymer ?
#
loop_
_entity_poly.entity_id
_entity_poly.type
_entity_poly.pdbx_seq_one_letter_code
_entity_poly.pdbx_strand_id
1 'polypeptide(L)'
;MRNVRGCGRLLAGLALFLVAPVWLAIAVSVGASHSMLWPTWYAWVATLAGVGLWVRGWMLRGLARENMRKASDGWEALEKRHLEVERAFLPLLGAGRYDRGLSARLEAARAEREKLRVRLATVVTPPFLASLSAATAREADEIVKDFHGLMDAHAAMMAARDLFALAPAWRRVWENELGPVYEDLTVVETITQTVQSQSMDPTVLSMAASLVLWLDEQRLAASDLGASLERAQIDPAGALTQLDRIADEARVRLVCLVEAALGADTSMIGRRRYKRWRNGAGEKLRTNETRYLGAYRIAGVTYTYYPTQVIRLTANSAGINLKGSAAHSTARFTAFGAELYVPPAYLHRYLVWDGTSRYGSSRANYLTSAANLGPRGRTR
;
A
#
# COMPACT_ATOMS: atom_id res chain seq x y z
N MET A 1 2.23 0.14 -25.75
CA MET A 1 3.39 0.20 -26.68
C MET A 1 4.62 -0.65 -26.29
N ARG A 2 4.76 -1.18 -25.05
CA ARG A 2 5.89 -2.05 -24.65
C ARG A 2 5.81 -3.52 -25.13
N ASN A 3 4.60 -4.06 -25.37
CA ASN A 3 4.41 -5.45 -25.85
C ASN A 3 4.88 -5.70 -27.30
N VAL A 4 4.91 -4.65 -28.14
CA VAL A 4 5.29 -4.78 -29.56
C VAL A 4 6.78 -5.09 -29.72
N ARG A 5 7.63 -4.54 -28.84
CA ARG A 5 9.09 -4.75 -28.90
C ARG A 5 9.50 -6.17 -28.46
N GLY A 6 8.76 -6.77 -27.52
CA GLY A 6 9.00 -8.16 -27.08
C GLY A 6 8.57 -9.17 -28.14
N CYS A 7 7.39 -8.96 -28.74
CA CYS A 7 6.88 -9.80 -29.83
C CYS A 7 7.76 -9.67 -31.09
N GLY A 8 8.24 -8.46 -31.40
CA GLY A 8 9.15 -8.22 -32.53
C GLY A 8 10.50 -8.93 -32.40
N ARG A 9 11.04 -9.12 -31.18
CA ARG A 9 12.28 -9.88 -30.96
C ARG A 9 12.09 -11.39 -31.13
N LEU A 10 10.91 -11.91 -30.78
CA LEU A 10 10.56 -13.31 -31.01
C LEU A 10 10.29 -13.58 -32.50
N LEU A 11 9.63 -12.67 -33.21
CA LEU A 11 9.46 -12.73 -34.67
C LEU A 11 10.80 -12.62 -35.39
N ALA A 12 11.70 -11.73 -34.97
CA ALA A 12 13.04 -11.63 -35.52
C ALA A 12 13.87 -12.89 -35.25
N GLY A 13 13.76 -13.49 -34.06
CA GLY A 13 14.42 -14.76 -33.73
C GLY A 13 13.87 -15.95 -34.53
N LEU A 14 12.55 -16.00 -34.74
CA LEU A 14 11.90 -17.06 -35.54
C LEU A 14 12.16 -16.88 -37.04
N ALA A 15 12.20 -15.63 -37.53
CA ALA A 15 12.66 -15.30 -38.87
C ALA A 15 14.13 -15.69 -39.05
N LEU A 16 15.03 -15.37 -38.11
CA LEU A 16 16.43 -15.82 -38.18
C LEU A 16 16.55 -17.36 -38.17
N PHE A 17 15.73 -18.04 -37.36
CA PHE A 17 15.74 -19.50 -37.26
C PHE A 17 15.20 -20.21 -38.49
N LEU A 18 14.24 -19.62 -39.22
CA LEU A 18 13.70 -20.19 -40.47
C LEU A 18 14.46 -19.71 -41.72
N VAL A 19 14.83 -18.43 -41.77
CA VAL A 19 15.51 -17.83 -42.91
C VAL A 19 16.93 -18.36 -43.02
N ALA A 20 17.66 -18.57 -41.93
CA ALA A 20 19.03 -19.08 -41.99
C ALA A 20 19.13 -20.49 -42.62
N PRO A 21 18.36 -21.52 -42.21
CA PRO A 21 18.43 -22.84 -42.83
C PRO A 21 17.82 -22.88 -44.24
N VAL A 22 16.79 -22.06 -44.52
CA VAL A 22 16.21 -21.97 -45.88
C VAL A 22 17.18 -21.28 -46.84
N TRP A 23 17.88 -20.21 -46.41
CA TRP A 23 18.93 -19.59 -47.22
C TRP A 23 20.14 -20.50 -47.40
N LEU A 24 20.51 -21.28 -46.37
CA LEU A 24 21.61 -22.24 -46.47
C LEU A 24 21.25 -23.39 -47.41
N ALA A 25 19.99 -23.85 -47.39
CA ALA A 25 19.48 -24.81 -48.37
C ALA A 25 19.45 -24.22 -49.79
N ILE A 26 19.00 -22.98 -49.98
CA ILE A 26 18.98 -22.30 -51.29
C ILE A 26 20.41 -22.04 -51.80
N ALA A 27 21.34 -21.63 -50.95
CA ALA A 27 22.75 -21.40 -51.30
C ALA A 27 23.47 -22.71 -51.70
N VAL A 28 23.17 -23.81 -51.01
CA VAL A 28 23.68 -25.16 -51.36
C VAL A 28 23.01 -25.68 -52.64
N SER A 29 21.75 -25.34 -52.89
CA SER A 29 21.00 -25.81 -54.07
C SER A 29 21.32 -25.05 -55.36
N VAL A 30 21.67 -23.75 -55.27
CA VAL A 30 21.85 -22.88 -56.45
C VAL A 30 23.32 -22.74 -56.87
N GLY A 31 24.29 -23.25 -56.11
CA GLY A 31 25.71 -23.22 -56.51
C GLY A 31 26.22 -21.82 -56.85
N ALA A 32 25.62 -20.76 -56.28
CA ALA A 32 25.92 -19.38 -56.63
C ALA A 32 27.12 -18.86 -55.82
N SER A 33 28.25 -18.72 -56.50
CA SER A 33 29.55 -18.29 -55.94
C SER A 33 29.64 -16.78 -55.63
N HIS A 34 28.57 -15.99 -55.73
CA HIS A 34 28.66 -14.55 -55.54
C HIS A 34 27.38 -13.94 -54.94
N SER A 35 27.28 -13.90 -53.61
CA SER A 35 26.65 -12.79 -52.89
C SER A 35 26.97 -12.83 -51.39
N MET A 36 27.74 -11.83 -50.95
CA MET A 36 27.87 -11.35 -49.56
C MET A 36 28.03 -12.45 -48.47
N LEU A 37 29.20 -13.08 -48.46
CA LEU A 37 29.63 -14.05 -47.45
C LEU A 37 29.68 -13.42 -46.04
N TRP A 38 28.61 -13.58 -45.27
CA TRP A 38 28.76 -13.55 -43.81
C TRP A 38 29.61 -14.76 -43.41
N PRO A 39 30.66 -14.60 -42.58
CA PRO A 39 31.51 -15.71 -42.17
C PRO A 39 30.69 -16.88 -41.60
N THR A 40 31.04 -18.12 -41.90
CA THR A 40 30.32 -19.33 -41.45
C THR A 40 30.15 -19.39 -39.92
N TRP A 41 31.06 -18.77 -39.15
CA TRP A 41 30.93 -18.65 -37.69
C TRP A 41 29.73 -17.80 -37.25
N TYR A 42 29.29 -16.81 -38.04
CA TYR A 42 28.07 -16.03 -37.75
C TYR A 42 26.81 -16.89 -37.82
N ALA A 43 26.74 -17.85 -38.75
CA ALA A 43 25.61 -18.78 -38.84
C ALA A 43 25.52 -19.69 -37.61
N TRP A 44 26.67 -20.14 -37.09
CA TRP A 44 26.76 -20.91 -35.83
C TRP A 44 26.40 -20.08 -34.61
N VAL A 45 26.88 -18.84 -34.52
CA VAL A 45 26.54 -17.93 -33.42
C VAL A 45 25.04 -17.58 -33.45
N ALA A 46 24.46 -17.35 -34.63
CA ALA A 46 23.04 -17.06 -34.79
C ALA A 46 22.15 -18.27 -34.41
N THR A 47 22.54 -19.49 -34.79
CA THR A 47 21.81 -20.70 -34.39
C THR A 47 21.91 -20.97 -32.90
N LEU A 48 23.11 -20.84 -32.29
CA LEU A 48 23.28 -20.98 -30.83
C LEU A 48 22.50 -19.90 -30.06
N ALA A 49 22.51 -18.65 -30.52
CA ALA A 49 21.70 -17.57 -29.95
C ALA A 49 20.19 -17.86 -30.09
N GLY A 50 19.75 -18.38 -31.24
CA GLY A 50 18.37 -18.81 -31.49
C GLY A 50 17.93 -19.95 -30.57
N VAL A 51 18.78 -20.97 -30.37
CA VAL A 51 18.53 -22.07 -29.44
C VAL A 51 18.47 -21.57 -28.00
N GLY A 52 19.37 -20.68 -27.57
CA GLY A 52 19.34 -20.08 -26.25
C GLY A 52 18.06 -19.27 -25.97
N LEU A 53 17.60 -18.49 -26.96
CA LEU A 53 16.31 -17.78 -26.92
C LEU A 53 15.12 -18.75 -26.85
N TRP A 54 15.18 -19.86 -27.58
CA TRP A 54 14.16 -20.91 -27.54
C TRP A 54 14.08 -21.62 -26.20
N VAL A 55 15.21 -22.06 -25.65
CA VAL A 55 15.29 -22.70 -24.33
C VAL A 55 14.76 -21.74 -23.26
N ARG A 56 15.16 -20.46 -23.31
CA ARG A 56 14.66 -19.43 -22.40
C ARG A 56 13.15 -19.21 -22.56
N GLY A 57 12.64 -19.15 -23.78
CA GLY A 57 11.20 -19.00 -24.05
C GLY A 57 10.40 -20.19 -23.55
N TRP A 58 10.94 -21.41 -23.69
CA TRP A 58 10.31 -22.64 -23.22
C TRP A 58 10.29 -22.75 -21.69
N MET A 59 11.38 -22.35 -21.03
CA MET A 59 11.44 -22.22 -19.57
C MET A 59 10.42 -21.19 -19.06
N LEU A 60 10.35 -20.02 -19.69
CA LEU A 60 9.36 -18.98 -19.36
C LEU A 60 7.93 -19.46 -19.56
N ARG A 61 7.67 -20.30 -20.57
CA ARG A 61 6.36 -20.93 -20.79
C ARG A 61 5.99 -21.90 -19.68
N GLY A 62 6.96 -22.69 -19.21
CA GLY A 62 6.77 -23.58 -18.06
C GLY A 62 6.37 -22.77 -16.83
N LEU A 63 7.15 -21.74 -16.50
CA LEU A 63 6.89 -20.85 -15.36
C LEU A 63 5.57 -20.09 -15.50
N ALA A 64 5.25 -19.60 -16.70
CA ALA A 64 3.98 -18.95 -17.00
C ALA A 64 2.79 -19.91 -16.83
N ARG A 65 2.89 -21.16 -17.30
CA ARG A 65 1.84 -22.17 -17.12
C ARG A 65 1.64 -22.54 -15.65
N GLU A 66 2.73 -22.68 -14.89
CA GLU A 66 2.65 -22.95 -13.46
C GLU A 66 1.97 -21.79 -12.72
N ASN A 67 2.39 -20.55 -12.99
CA ASN A 67 1.79 -19.36 -12.40
C ASN A 67 0.33 -19.17 -12.84
N MET A 68 -0.03 -19.50 -14.08
CA MET A 68 -1.42 -19.49 -14.56
C MET A 68 -2.29 -20.51 -13.84
N ARG A 69 -1.77 -21.72 -13.58
CA ARG A 69 -2.47 -22.73 -12.76
C ARG A 69 -2.69 -22.22 -11.34
N LYS A 70 -1.62 -21.73 -10.68
CA LYS A 70 -1.72 -21.11 -9.35
C LYS A 70 -2.71 -19.95 -9.33
N ALA A 71 -2.74 -19.13 -10.39
CA ALA A 71 -3.68 -18.02 -10.50
C ALA A 71 -5.12 -18.49 -10.71
N SER A 72 -5.35 -19.56 -11.49
CA SER A 72 -6.68 -20.15 -11.70
C SER A 72 -7.21 -20.80 -10.42
N ASP A 73 -6.41 -21.66 -9.80
CA ASP A 73 -6.78 -22.37 -8.57
C ASP A 73 -6.98 -21.37 -7.42
N GLY A 74 -6.08 -20.38 -7.33
CA GLY A 74 -6.18 -19.29 -6.37
C GLY A 74 -7.42 -18.43 -6.58
N TRP A 75 -7.81 -18.17 -7.84
CA TRP A 75 -9.03 -17.42 -8.15
C TRP A 75 -10.30 -18.16 -7.74
N GLU A 76 -10.39 -19.47 -7.97
CA GLU A 76 -11.55 -20.25 -7.55
C GLU A 76 -11.72 -20.26 -6.02
N ALA A 77 -10.62 -20.44 -5.29
CA ALA A 77 -10.62 -20.35 -3.83
C ALA A 77 -10.99 -18.95 -3.34
N LEU A 78 -10.45 -17.91 -3.98
CA LEU A 78 -10.74 -16.50 -3.69
C LEU A 78 -12.22 -16.17 -3.93
N GLU A 79 -12.79 -16.67 -5.01
CA GLU A 79 -14.18 -16.45 -5.41
C GLU A 79 -15.15 -17.08 -4.40
N LYS A 80 -14.89 -18.32 -3.99
CA LYS A 80 -15.67 -18.99 -2.95
C LYS A 80 -15.62 -18.20 -1.64
N ARG A 81 -14.41 -17.81 -1.21
CA ARG A 81 -14.22 -17.01 0.01
C ARG A 81 -14.90 -15.65 -0.09
N HIS A 82 -14.86 -15.00 -1.25
CA HIS A 82 -15.48 -13.70 -1.45
C HIS A 82 -17.00 -13.76 -1.21
N LEU A 83 -17.68 -14.77 -1.77
CA LEU A 83 -19.12 -14.96 -1.56
C LEU A 83 -19.46 -15.22 -0.08
N GLU A 84 -18.63 -16.01 0.61
CA GLU A 84 -18.78 -16.25 2.06
C GLU A 84 -18.60 -14.96 2.88
N VAL A 85 -17.58 -14.17 2.55
CA VAL A 85 -17.26 -12.89 3.19
C VAL A 85 -18.39 -11.89 2.97
N GLU A 86 -18.87 -11.71 1.73
CA GLU A 86 -19.97 -10.78 1.44
C GLU A 86 -21.24 -11.19 2.18
N ARG A 87 -21.60 -12.49 2.17
CA ARG A 87 -22.77 -12.98 2.88
C ARG A 87 -22.68 -12.72 4.39
N ALA A 88 -21.50 -12.89 4.98
CA ALA A 88 -21.28 -12.68 6.40
C ALA A 88 -21.16 -11.19 6.79
N PHE A 89 -20.71 -10.34 5.87
CA PHE A 89 -20.41 -8.93 6.11
C PHE A 89 -21.58 -7.99 5.82
N LEU A 90 -22.37 -8.26 4.76
CA LEU A 90 -23.51 -7.42 4.37
C LEU A 90 -24.51 -7.14 5.50
N PRO A 91 -24.85 -8.10 6.39
CA PRO A 91 -25.75 -7.84 7.52
C PRO A 91 -25.23 -6.81 8.54
N LEU A 92 -23.94 -6.50 8.53
CA LEU A 92 -23.32 -5.52 9.43
C LEU A 92 -23.43 -4.09 8.89
N LEU A 93 -23.68 -3.93 7.59
CA LEU A 93 -23.84 -2.62 6.98
C LEU A 93 -25.14 -1.98 7.49
N GLY A 94 -25.07 -0.69 7.84
CA GLY A 94 -26.15 0.06 8.52
C GLY A 94 -25.93 0.26 10.02
N ALA A 95 -24.91 -0.37 10.63
CA ALA A 95 -24.57 -0.19 12.04
C ALA A 95 -23.59 0.99 12.26
N GLY A 96 -24.11 2.21 12.29
CA GLY A 96 -23.41 3.36 12.90
C GLY A 96 -22.27 4.00 12.10
N ARG A 97 -21.35 4.67 12.79
CA ARG A 97 -20.36 5.61 12.20
C ARG A 97 -19.34 4.98 11.25
N TYR A 98 -19.18 3.65 11.22
CA TYR A 98 -18.22 2.98 10.33
C TYR A 98 -18.83 2.45 9.02
N ASP A 99 -20.15 2.53 8.86
CA ASP A 99 -20.86 2.02 7.68
C ASP A 99 -20.30 2.56 6.36
N ARG A 100 -20.02 3.87 6.28
CA ARG A 100 -19.43 4.49 5.09
C ARG A 100 -18.03 3.94 4.75
N GLY A 101 -17.20 3.68 5.75
CA GLY A 101 -15.86 3.14 5.52
C GLY A 101 -15.89 1.66 5.10
N LEU A 102 -16.77 0.90 5.75
CA LEU A 102 -17.01 -0.52 5.47
C LEU A 102 -17.61 -0.74 4.08
N SER A 103 -18.60 0.06 3.69
CA SER A 103 -19.18 0.06 2.33
C SER A 103 -18.15 0.46 1.28
N ALA A 104 -17.35 1.50 1.51
CA ALA A 104 -16.28 1.90 0.60
C ALA A 104 -15.26 0.77 0.38
N ARG A 105 -14.90 0.04 1.43
CA ARG A 105 -14.00 -1.12 1.31
C ARG A 105 -14.65 -2.27 0.53
N LEU A 106 -15.95 -2.52 0.74
CA LEU A 106 -16.69 -3.53 -0.03
C LEU A 106 -16.75 -3.18 -1.52
N GLU A 107 -17.06 -1.93 -1.85
CA GLU A 107 -17.08 -1.44 -3.24
C GLU A 107 -15.70 -1.53 -3.89
N ALA A 108 -14.64 -1.13 -3.17
CA ALA A 108 -13.27 -1.24 -3.66
C ALA A 108 -12.86 -2.70 -3.92
N ALA A 109 -13.20 -3.62 -3.01
CA ALA A 109 -12.92 -5.04 -3.16
C ALA A 109 -13.66 -5.64 -4.37
N ARG A 110 -14.95 -5.32 -4.54
CA ARG A 110 -15.75 -5.75 -5.71
C ARG A 110 -15.14 -5.29 -7.01
N ALA A 111 -14.71 -4.04 -7.07
CA ALA A 111 -14.17 -3.49 -8.29
C ALA A 111 -12.75 -3.98 -8.62
N GLU A 112 -11.89 -4.18 -7.61
CA GLU A 112 -10.59 -4.81 -7.83
C GLU A 112 -10.75 -6.28 -8.25
N ARG A 113 -11.73 -6.99 -7.69
CA ARG A 113 -12.13 -8.33 -8.13
C ARG A 113 -12.52 -8.34 -9.61
N GLU A 114 -13.40 -7.44 -10.05
CA GLU A 114 -13.80 -7.39 -11.46
C GLU A 114 -12.61 -7.10 -12.40
N LYS A 115 -11.74 -6.18 -12.00
CA LYS A 115 -10.50 -5.90 -12.73
C LYS A 115 -9.57 -7.10 -12.80
N LEU A 116 -9.43 -7.85 -11.70
CA LEU A 116 -8.62 -9.07 -11.65
C LEU A 116 -9.23 -10.18 -12.49
N ARG A 117 -10.55 -10.33 -12.51
CA ARG A 117 -11.28 -11.26 -13.37
C ARG A 117 -10.95 -11.01 -14.84
N VAL A 118 -11.03 -9.75 -15.28
CA VAL A 118 -10.70 -9.36 -16.66
C VAL A 118 -9.22 -9.64 -16.98
N ARG A 119 -8.30 -9.28 -16.08
CA ARG A 119 -6.85 -9.54 -16.27
C ARG A 119 -6.53 -11.04 -16.32
N LEU A 120 -7.11 -11.83 -15.42
CA LEU A 120 -6.95 -13.27 -15.37
C LEU A 120 -7.42 -13.93 -16.68
N ALA A 121 -8.57 -13.52 -17.21
CA ALA A 121 -9.07 -14.04 -18.49
C ALA A 121 -8.07 -13.82 -19.65
N THR A 122 -7.36 -12.69 -19.66
CA THR A 122 -6.32 -12.42 -20.67
C THR A 122 -5.04 -13.25 -20.50
N VAL A 123 -4.77 -13.72 -19.29
CA VAL A 123 -3.53 -14.43 -18.93
C VAL A 123 -3.70 -15.95 -18.94
N VAL A 124 -4.88 -16.47 -18.62
CA VAL A 124 -5.15 -17.93 -18.60
C VAL A 124 -5.15 -18.53 -20.01
N THR A 125 -5.52 -17.77 -21.04
CA THR A 125 -5.49 -18.24 -22.44
C THR A 125 -4.67 -17.29 -23.33
N PRO A 126 -3.34 -17.21 -23.13
CA PRO A 126 -2.51 -16.29 -23.89
C PRO A 126 -2.24 -16.87 -25.29
N PRO A 127 -2.15 -16.03 -26.34
CA PRO A 127 -1.65 -16.45 -27.65
C PRO A 127 -0.29 -17.16 -27.53
N PHE A 128 0.02 -18.12 -28.41
CA PHE A 128 1.23 -18.97 -28.32
C PHE A 128 2.52 -18.16 -28.12
N LEU A 129 2.73 -17.10 -28.90
CA LEU A 129 3.93 -16.25 -28.78
C LEU A 129 3.93 -15.43 -27.48
N ALA A 130 2.77 -15.00 -27.00
CA ALA A 130 2.66 -14.32 -25.71
C ALA A 130 3.03 -15.28 -24.57
N SER A 131 2.65 -16.56 -24.65
CA SER A 131 2.98 -17.58 -23.63
C SER A 131 4.48 -17.81 -23.43
N LEU A 132 5.30 -17.49 -24.43
CA LEU A 132 6.77 -17.60 -24.38
C LEU A 132 7.44 -16.33 -23.84
N SER A 133 6.66 -15.30 -23.48
CA SER A 133 7.18 -14.00 -23.10
C SER A 133 7.41 -13.88 -21.59
N ALA A 134 8.43 -13.12 -21.22
CA ALA A 134 8.63 -12.73 -19.83
C ALA A 134 7.50 -11.80 -19.32
N ALA A 135 6.76 -11.15 -20.23
CA ALA A 135 5.67 -10.25 -19.89
C ALA A 135 4.46 -11.01 -19.32
N THR A 136 4.05 -12.13 -19.95
CA THR A 136 2.95 -12.97 -19.44
C THR A 136 3.31 -13.67 -18.14
N ALA A 137 4.55 -14.14 -18.00
CA ALA A 137 5.03 -14.75 -16.75
C ALA A 137 4.98 -13.76 -15.58
N ARG A 138 5.38 -12.50 -15.82
CA ARG A 138 5.31 -11.42 -14.82
C ARG A 138 3.88 -10.99 -14.53
N GLU A 139 3.02 -10.87 -15.55
CA GLU A 139 1.62 -10.51 -15.35
C GLU A 139 0.90 -11.56 -14.51
N ALA A 140 1.16 -12.85 -14.75
CA ALA A 140 0.60 -13.93 -13.93
C ALA A 140 1.08 -13.86 -12.46
N ASP A 141 2.37 -13.55 -12.25
CA ASP A 141 2.93 -13.35 -10.90
C ASP A 141 2.31 -12.12 -10.19
N GLU A 142 2.13 -11.01 -10.91
CA GLU A 142 1.47 -9.81 -10.38
C GLU A 142 -0.01 -10.06 -10.05
N ILE A 143 -0.74 -10.84 -10.86
CA ILE A 143 -2.12 -11.25 -10.53
C ILE A 143 -2.16 -12.04 -9.22
N VAL A 144 -1.22 -12.97 -9.02
CA VAL A 144 -1.12 -13.73 -7.77
C VAL A 144 -0.81 -12.81 -6.57
N LYS A 145 0.04 -11.78 -6.75
CA LYS A 145 0.26 -10.77 -5.71
C LYS A 145 -0.98 -9.94 -5.42
N ASP A 146 -1.72 -9.53 -6.43
CA ASP A 146 -2.95 -8.75 -6.26
C ASP A 146 -4.04 -9.54 -5.53
N PHE A 147 -4.05 -10.88 -5.63
CA PHE A 147 -4.92 -11.72 -4.79
C PHE A 147 -4.65 -11.52 -3.29
N HIS A 148 -3.40 -11.33 -2.89
CA HIS A 148 -3.07 -11.09 -1.48
C HIS A 148 -3.70 -9.78 -0.98
N GLY A 149 -3.68 -8.73 -1.80
CA GLY A 149 -4.35 -7.46 -1.47
C GLY A 149 -5.86 -7.62 -1.30
N LEU A 150 -6.51 -8.41 -2.16
CA LEU A 150 -7.95 -8.69 -2.03
C LEU A 150 -8.25 -9.58 -0.81
N MET A 151 -7.37 -10.54 -0.51
CA MET A 151 -7.48 -11.42 0.65
C MET A 151 -7.31 -10.66 1.97
N ASP A 152 -6.42 -9.67 2.02
CA ASP A 152 -6.29 -8.76 3.15
C ASP A 152 -7.56 -7.92 3.35
N ALA A 153 -8.17 -7.44 2.26
CA ALA A 153 -9.46 -6.74 2.33
C ALA A 153 -10.59 -7.65 2.86
N HIS A 154 -10.63 -8.91 2.41
CA HIS A 154 -11.56 -9.90 2.95
C HIS A 154 -11.30 -10.21 4.42
N ALA A 155 -10.03 -10.30 4.83
CA ALA A 155 -9.66 -10.49 6.23
C ALA A 155 -10.14 -9.31 7.09
N ALA A 156 -9.96 -8.07 6.63
CA ALA A 156 -10.47 -6.89 7.33
C ALA A 156 -12.00 -6.86 7.45
N MET A 157 -12.74 -7.31 6.42
CA MET A 157 -14.21 -7.44 6.48
C MET A 157 -14.65 -8.48 7.51
N MET A 158 -13.98 -9.63 7.54
CA MET A 158 -14.26 -10.67 8.54
C MET A 158 -13.87 -10.25 9.95
N ALA A 159 -12.76 -9.52 10.08
CA ALA A 159 -12.34 -8.92 11.35
C ALA A 159 -13.41 -7.93 11.85
N ALA A 160 -13.95 -7.09 10.97
CA ALA A 160 -15.05 -6.20 11.32
C ALA A 160 -16.26 -6.99 11.82
N ARG A 161 -16.68 -8.05 11.12
CA ARG A 161 -17.74 -8.96 11.59
C ARG A 161 -17.47 -9.49 12.98
N ASP A 162 -16.29 -10.04 13.19
CA ASP A 162 -15.93 -10.69 14.45
C ASP A 162 -15.90 -9.68 15.60
N LEU A 163 -15.41 -8.46 15.35
CA LEU A 163 -15.40 -7.39 16.34
C LEU A 163 -16.82 -6.88 16.65
N PHE A 164 -17.63 -6.56 15.64
CA PHE A 164 -18.99 -6.03 15.85
C PHE A 164 -19.95 -7.06 16.46
N ALA A 165 -19.76 -8.34 16.17
CA ALA A 165 -20.51 -9.44 16.78
C ALA A 165 -19.92 -9.91 18.11
N LEU A 166 -18.77 -9.35 18.55
CA LEU A 166 -17.98 -9.85 19.69
C LEU A 166 -17.77 -11.38 19.64
N ALA A 167 -17.52 -11.91 18.43
CA ALA A 167 -17.28 -13.32 18.19
C ALA A 167 -16.00 -13.79 18.89
N PRO A 168 -15.79 -15.09 19.17
CA PRO A 168 -14.65 -15.55 19.98
C PRO A 168 -13.25 -15.04 19.57
N ALA A 169 -13.06 -14.68 18.30
CA ALA A 169 -11.81 -14.12 17.76
C ALA A 169 -11.64 -12.59 17.94
N TRP A 170 -12.62 -11.89 18.51
CA TRP A 170 -12.67 -10.43 18.57
C TRP A 170 -11.45 -9.81 19.29
N ARG A 171 -10.89 -10.48 20.31
CA ARG A 171 -9.70 -9.99 21.04
C ARG A 171 -8.48 -9.86 20.13
N ARG A 172 -8.24 -10.87 19.29
CA ARG A 172 -7.12 -10.83 18.32
C ARG A 172 -7.33 -9.74 17.27
N VAL A 173 -8.57 -9.53 16.86
CA VAL A 173 -8.92 -8.41 15.97
C VAL A 173 -8.64 -7.08 16.65
N TRP A 174 -9.08 -6.93 17.91
CA TRP A 174 -8.85 -5.72 18.70
C TRP A 174 -7.36 -5.41 18.89
N GLU A 175 -6.53 -6.41 19.20
CA GLU A 175 -5.07 -6.25 19.28
C GLU A 175 -4.47 -5.74 17.95
N ASN A 176 -4.94 -6.25 16.81
CA ASN A 176 -4.53 -5.75 15.50
C ASN A 176 -5.01 -4.31 15.23
N GLU A 177 -6.22 -3.97 15.70
CA GLU A 177 -6.77 -2.61 15.61
C GLU A 177 -6.02 -1.60 16.47
N LEU A 178 -5.42 -2.01 17.58
CA LEU A 178 -4.59 -1.13 18.41
C LEU A 178 -3.29 -0.72 17.70
N GLY A 179 -2.76 -1.58 16.82
CA GLY A 179 -1.48 -1.42 16.15
C GLY A 179 -1.24 -0.03 15.52
N PRO A 180 -2.12 0.48 14.65
CA PRO A 180 -1.94 1.81 14.04
C PRO A 180 -1.89 2.95 15.07
N VAL A 181 -2.66 2.85 16.18
CA VAL A 181 -2.62 3.89 17.23
C VAL A 181 -1.29 3.84 17.96
N TYR A 182 -0.85 2.64 18.36
CA TYR A 182 0.45 2.53 19.02
C TYR A 182 1.61 2.90 18.11
N GLU A 183 1.55 2.62 16.80
CA GLU A 183 2.56 3.08 15.85
C GLU A 183 2.58 4.61 15.75
N ASP A 184 1.41 5.28 15.67
CA ASP A 184 1.31 6.74 15.75
C ASP A 184 1.95 7.26 17.06
N LEU A 185 1.60 6.68 18.21
CA LEU A 185 2.13 7.07 19.53
C LEU A 185 3.64 6.83 19.64
N THR A 186 4.18 5.74 19.09
CA THR A 186 5.63 5.47 19.03
C THR A 186 6.34 6.53 18.20
N VAL A 187 5.79 6.94 17.06
CA VAL A 187 6.36 8.01 16.23
C VAL A 187 6.38 9.33 17.00
N VAL A 188 5.28 9.69 17.67
CA VAL A 188 5.21 10.90 18.51
C VAL A 188 6.24 10.85 19.64
N GLU A 189 6.36 9.72 20.33
CA GLU A 189 7.35 9.53 21.40
C GLU A 189 8.78 9.74 20.90
N THR A 190 9.17 9.08 19.80
CA THR A 190 10.52 9.19 19.23
C THR A 190 10.86 10.63 18.81
N ILE A 191 9.90 11.33 18.21
CA ILE A 191 10.08 12.73 17.83
C ILE A 191 10.20 13.61 19.08
N THR A 192 9.35 13.37 20.08
CA THR A 192 9.35 14.13 21.34
C THR A 192 10.67 13.98 22.08
N GLN A 193 11.21 12.76 22.19
CA GLN A 193 12.53 12.49 22.78
C GLN A 193 13.66 13.19 22.02
N THR A 194 13.58 13.21 20.69
CA THR A 194 14.58 13.91 19.87
C THR A 194 14.47 15.42 20.08
N VAL A 195 13.27 15.99 20.16
CA VAL A 195 13.09 17.41 20.46
C VAL A 195 13.60 17.76 21.87
N GLN A 196 13.32 16.93 22.88
CA GLN A 196 13.80 17.14 24.25
C GLN A 196 15.32 17.11 24.35
N SER A 197 15.97 16.16 23.67
CA SER A 197 17.44 16.03 23.73
C SER A 197 18.18 17.15 23.01
N GLN A 198 17.54 17.81 22.04
CA GLN A 198 18.19 18.78 21.16
C GLN A 198 17.77 20.24 21.44
N SER A 199 16.57 20.48 22.00
CA SER A 199 16.07 21.84 22.24
C SER A 199 16.59 22.46 23.52
N MET A 200 16.97 23.73 23.45
CA MET A 200 17.27 24.57 24.62
C MET A 200 16.15 25.57 24.92
N ASP A 201 15.08 25.58 24.13
CA ASP A 201 13.96 26.51 24.30
C ASP A 201 13.02 26.03 25.43
N PRO A 202 12.82 26.82 26.50
CA PRO A 202 12.01 26.39 27.64
C PRO A 202 10.55 26.08 27.29
N THR A 203 9.97 26.80 26.32
CA THR A 203 8.59 26.58 25.89
C THR A 203 8.46 25.26 25.13
N VAL A 204 9.38 24.97 24.22
CA VAL A 204 9.43 23.69 23.48
C VAL A 204 9.66 22.51 24.43
N LEU A 205 10.56 22.65 25.40
CA LEU A 205 10.82 21.62 26.41
C LEU A 205 9.60 21.36 27.29
N SER A 206 8.88 22.42 27.71
CA SER A 206 7.63 22.30 28.47
C SER A 206 6.54 21.58 27.67
N MET A 207 6.37 21.95 26.39
CA MET A 207 5.43 21.27 25.49
C MET A 207 5.77 19.78 25.32
N ALA A 208 7.04 19.47 25.15
CA ALA A 208 7.49 18.09 25.00
C ALA A 208 7.25 17.26 26.27
N ALA A 209 7.53 17.83 27.46
CA ALA A 209 7.24 17.17 28.73
C ALA A 209 5.73 16.91 28.92
N SER A 210 4.88 17.88 28.60
CA SER A 210 3.42 17.70 28.62
C SER A 210 2.95 16.63 27.64
N LEU A 211 3.59 16.54 26.47
CA LEU A 211 3.27 15.52 25.48
C LEU A 211 3.65 14.11 25.95
N VAL A 212 4.78 13.93 26.64
CA VAL A 212 5.16 12.63 27.22
C VAL A 212 4.11 12.14 28.23
N LEU A 213 3.70 13.01 29.16
CA LEU A 213 2.65 12.65 30.14
C LEU A 213 1.35 12.25 29.45
N TRP A 214 0.94 13.02 28.45
CA TRP A 214 -0.26 12.71 27.67
C TRP A 214 -0.14 11.38 26.91
N LEU A 215 1.02 11.05 26.34
CA LEU A 215 1.26 9.78 25.65
C LEU A 215 1.07 8.59 26.60
N ASP A 216 1.58 8.68 27.82
CA ASP A 216 1.44 7.61 28.82
C ASP A 216 -0.03 7.42 29.24
N GLU A 217 -0.76 8.52 29.46
CA GLU A 217 -2.21 8.48 29.70
C GLU A 217 -2.98 7.84 28.54
N GLN A 218 -2.64 8.17 27.28
CA GLN A 218 -3.33 7.60 26.12
C GLN A 218 -2.99 6.12 25.90
N ARG A 219 -1.77 5.69 26.22
CA ARG A 219 -1.38 4.27 26.14
C ARG A 219 -2.20 3.43 27.12
N LEU A 220 -2.42 3.93 28.33
CA LEU A 220 -3.27 3.31 29.34
C LEU A 220 -4.75 3.32 28.90
N ALA A 221 -5.25 4.46 28.42
CA ALA A 221 -6.61 4.56 27.91
C ALA A 221 -6.87 3.58 26.76
N ALA A 222 -5.93 3.44 25.82
CA ALA A 222 -6.04 2.49 24.71
C ALA A 222 -6.01 1.03 25.17
N SER A 223 -5.19 0.68 26.18
CA SER A 223 -5.17 -0.69 26.72
C SER A 223 -6.47 -1.03 27.47
N ASP A 224 -7.07 -0.06 28.14
CA ASP A 224 -8.28 -0.28 28.96
C ASP A 224 -9.54 -0.49 28.11
N LEU A 225 -9.57 0.03 26.87
CA LEU A 225 -10.70 -0.13 25.95
C LEU A 225 -11.04 -1.61 25.69
N GLY A 226 -10.05 -2.50 25.63
CA GLY A 226 -10.30 -3.95 25.47
C GLY A 226 -11.08 -4.53 26.65
N ALA A 227 -10.72 -4.14 27.87
CA ALA A 227 -11.44 -4.55 29.07
C ALA A 227 -12.82 -3.89 29.18
N SER A 228 -12.99 -2.65 28.68
CA SER A 228 -14.30 -2.01 28.58
C SER A 228 -15.23 -2.71 27.57
N LEU A 229 -14.68 -3.23 26.45
CA LEU A 229 -15.42 -4.08 25.51
C LEU A 229 -15.85 -5.39 26.19
N GLU A 230 -14.96 -6.05 26.93
CA GLU A 230 -15.28 -7.28 27.68
C GLU A 230 -16.42 -7.08 28.69
N ARG A 231 -16.42 -5.95 29.38
CA ARG A 231 -17.46 -5.61 30.36
C ARG A 231 -18.72 -4.99 29.73
N ALA A 232 -18.79 -4.93 28.40
CA ALA A 232 -19.87 -4.30 27.64
C ALA A 232 -20.16 -2.83 28.06
N GLN A 233 -19.14 -2.12 28.53
CA GLN A 233 -19.24 -0.70 28.93
C GLN A 233 -19.20 0.24 27.74
N ILE A 234 -18.60 -0.23 26.64
CA ILE A 234 -18.52 0.47 25.36
C ILE A 234 -18.86 -0.51 24.26
N ASP A 235 -19.54 -0.04 23.22
CA ASP A 235 -19.79 -0.84 22.03
C ASP A 235 -18.56 -0.85 21.10
N PRO A 236 -18.41 -1.85 20.22
CA PRO A 236 -17.30 -1.91 19.26
C PRO A 236 -17.11 -0.63 18.44
N ALA A 237 -18.20 -0.01 17.97
CA ALA A 237 -18.13 1.24 17.21
C ALA A 237 -17.63 2.41 18.07
N GLY A 238 -18.05 2.50 19.33
CA GLY A 238 -17.56 3.47 20.29
C GLY A 238 -16.08 3.28 20.58
N ALA A 239 -15.61 2.05 20.76
CA ALA A 239 -14.21 1.75 21.02
C ALA A 239 -13.31 2.14 19.84
N LEU A 240 -13.71 1.80 18.60
CA LEU A 240 -13.01 2.28 17.40
C LEU A 240 -13.00 3.81 17.31
N THR A 241 -14.10 4.48 17.70
CA THR A 241 -14.17 5.95 17.74
C THR A 241 -13.14 6.53 18.73
N GLN A 242 -12.91 5.88 19.87
CA GLN A 242 -11.89 6.32 20.83
C GLN A 242 -10.47 6.13 20.27
N LEU A 243 -10.20 5.02 19.58
CA LEU A 243 -8.91 4.83 18.90
C LEU A 243 -8.65 5.92 17.85
N ASP A 244 -9.68 6.31 17.10
CA ASP A 244 -9.56 7.39 16.13
C ASP A 244 -9.31 8.74 16.82
N ARG A 245 -9.99 9.02 17.92
CA ARG A 245 -9.75 10.23 18.72
C ARG A 245 -8.30 10.30 19.20
N ILE A 246 -7.75 9.20 19.73
CA ILE A 246 -6.37 9.14 20.21
C ILE A 246 -5.39 9.40 19.07
N ALA A 247 -5.59 8.74 17.92
CA ALA A 247 -4.73 8.91 16.75
C ALA A 247 -4.77 10.36 16.21
N ASP A 248 -5.96 10.97 16.12
CA ASP A 248 -6.15 12.38 15.74
C ASP A 248 -5.35 13.31 16.64
N GLU A 249 -5.57 13.16 17.95
CA GLU A 249 -4.99 14.04 18.94
C GLU A 249 -3.47 13.89 18.98
N ALA A 250 -2.95 12.68 18.79
CA ALA A 250 -1.51 12.43 18.65
C ALA A 250 -0.90 13.21 17.48
N ARG A 251 -1.57 13.20 16.32
CA ARG A 251 -1.09 13.91 15.12
C ARG A 251 -1.17 15.42 15.27
N VAL A 252 -2.25 15.93 15.86
CA VAL A 252 -2.42 17.36 16.12
C VAL A 252 -1.33 17.83 17.08
N ARG A 253 -1.13 17.12 18.19
CA ARG A 253 -0.08 17.44 19.17
C ARG A 253 1.31 17.35 18.56
N LEU A 254 1.57 16.35 17.72
CA LEU A 254 2.82 16.23 16.98
C LEU A 254 3.06 17.45 16.07
N VAL A 255 2.06 17.85 15.29
CA VAL A 255 2.14 19.05 14.44
C VAL A 255 2.43 20.29 15.28
N CYS A 256 1.75 20.48 16.41
CA CYS A 256 1.98 21.60 17.32
C CYS A 256 3.42 21.61 17.87
N LEU A 257 3.95 20.45 18.29
CA LEU A 257 5.33 20.35 18.78
C LEU A 257 6.34 20.70 17.68
N VAL A 258 6.14 20.18 16.47
CA VAL A 258 7.00 20.47 15.32
C VAL A 258 6.95 21.96 14.95
N GLU A 259 5.75 22.57 14.94
CA GLU A 259 5.61 24.00 14.67
C GLU A 259 6.30 24.86 15.73
N ALA A 260 6.20 24.51 17.01
CA ALA A 260 6.89 25.19 18.09
C ALA A 260 8.41 25.04 17.98
N ALA A 261 8.91 23.82 17.73
CA ALA A 261 10.33 23.56 17.56
C ALA A 261 10.94 24.30 16.36
N LEU A 262 10.23 24.35 15.24
CA LEU A 262 10.65 25.13 14.06
C LEU A 262 10.56 26.64 14.30
N GLY A 263 9.57 27.10 15.08
CA GLY A 263 9.40 28.51 15.43
C GLY A 263 10.48 29.05 16.37
N ALA A 264 10.96 28.21 17.28
CA ALA A 264 12.06 28.54 18.20
C ALA A 264 13.40 28.77 17.47
N ASP A 265 13.58 28.18 16.28
CA ASP A 265 14.77 28.39 15.47
C ASP A 265 14.72 29.72 14.68
N THR A 266 15.20 30.77 15.34
CA THR A 266 15.22 32.14 14.80
C THR A 266 16.33 32.38 13.76
N SER A 267 17.17 31.39 13.46
CA SER A 267 18.22 31.52 12.45
C SER A 267 17.64 31.78 11.06
N MET A 268 18.43 32.36 10.15
CA MET A 268 17.97 32.57 8.76
C MET A 268 17.59 31.25 8.09
N ILE A 269 18.29 30.16 8.41
CA ILE A 269 18.02 28.82 7.90
C ILE A 269 16.72 28.27 8.53
N GLY A 270 16.55 28.45 9.84
CA GLY A 270 15.34 28.11 10.60
C GLY A 270 14.09 28.79 10.05
N ARG A 271 14.13 30.11 9.85
CA ARG A 271 13.02 30.88 9.24
C ARG A 271 12.66 30.39 7.84
N ARG A 272 13.66 30.03 7.01
CA ARG A 272 13.41 29.44 5.68
C ARG A 272 12.73 28.07 5.79
N ARG A 273 13.13 27.24 6.77
CA ARG A 273 12.46 25.96 7.06
C ARG A 273 11.03 26.15 7.52
N TYR A 274 10.79 27.03 8.49
CA TYR A 274 9.46 27.33 8.99
C TYR A 274 8.54 27.86 7.89
N LYS A 275 9.04 28.77 7.03
CA LYS A 275 8.29 29.25 5.86
C LYS A 275 7.95 28.12 4.88
N ARG A 276 8.89 27.22 4.59
CA ARG A 276 8.63 26.04 3.73
C ARG A 276 7.59 25.11 4.33
N TRP A 277 7.69 24.82 5.63
CA TRP A 277 6.71 24.05 6.39
C TRP A 277 5.31 24.64 6.24
N ARG A 278 5.15 25.94 6.53
CA ARG A 278 3.85 26.64 6.45
C ARG A 278 3.28 26.71 5.04
N ASN A 279 4.13 26.87 4.03
CA ASN A 279 3.70 27.04 2.64
C ASN A 279 3.30 25.72 1.97
N GLY A 280 3.72 24.56 2.49
CA GLY A 280 3.27 23.26 1.98
C GLY A 280 3.49 23.07 0.47
N ALA A 281 4.53 23.67 -0.10
CA ALA A 281 4.89 23.47 -1.50
C ALA A 281 5.93 22.34 -1.55
N GLY A 282 5.52 21.14 -1.96
CA GLY A 282 6.46 20.03 -2.12
C GLY A 282 5.99 18.93 -3.06
N GLU A 283 6.93 18.03 -3.38
CA GLU A 283 6.75 16.86 -4.25
C GLU A 283 5.66 15.90 -3.75
N LYS A 284 5.18 15.05 -4.67
CA LYS A 284 4.19 14.01 -4.37
C LYS A 284 4.83 12.94 -3.49
N LEU A 285 4.16 12.59 -2.39
CA LEU A 285 4.59 11.49 -1.53
C LEU A 285 4.60 10.17 -2.31
N ARG A 286 5.59 9.34 -2.03
CA ARG A 286 5.62 7.95 -2.51
C ARG A 286 4.71 7.08 -1.65
N THR A 287 4.18 6.01 -2.23
CA THR A 287 3.26 5.09 -1.54
C THR A 287 3.89 4.44 -0.31
N ASN A 288 5.20 4.22 -0.29
CA ASN A 288 5.92 3.68 0.87
C ASN A 288 6.10 4.71 2.01
N GLU A 289 6.00 6.01 1.72
CA GLU A 289 6.09 7.09 2.72
C GLU A 289 4.75 7.37 3.40
N THR A 290 3.66 6.87 2.82
CA THR A 290 2.29 7.02 3.34
C THR A 290 1.82 5.82 4.15
N ARG A 291 2.50 4.67 4.05
CA ARG A 291 2.07 3.40 4.64
C ARG A 291 2.65 3.20 6.04
N TYR A 292 1.83 2.62 6.91
CA TYR A 292 2.26 2.04 8.18
C TYR A 292 3.25 0.91 7.94
N LEU A 293 4.22 0.80 8.84
CA LEU A 293 5.24 -0.24 8.85
C LEU A 293 4.70 -1.56 9.41
N GLY A 294 3.66 -1.50 10.26
CA GLY A 294 3.12 -2.69 10.93
C GLY A 294 3.89 -3.05 12.20
N ALA A 295 4.56 -2.07 12.81
CA ALA A 295 5.34 -2.28 14.03
C ALA A 295 5.29 -1.05 14.94
N TYR A 296 5.26 -1.29 16.24
CA TYR A 296 5.26 -0.24 17.27
C TYR A 296 6.10 -0.66 18.47
N ARG A 297 6.39 0.29 19.36
CA ARG A 297 7.22 0.07 20.54
C ARG A 297 6.53 0.53 21.82
N ILE A 298 6.53 -0.34 22.82
CA ILE A 298 6.07 -0.05 24.19
C ILE A 298 7.19 -0.45 25.14
N ALA A 299 7.63 0.46 26.01
CA ALA A 299 8.66 0.20 27.02
C ALA A 299 9.95 -0.47 26.46
N GLY A 300 10.36 -0.11 25.25
CA GLY A 300 11.55 -0.68 24.61
C GLY A 300 11.34 -2.01 23.86
N VAL A 301 10.15 -2.62 23.97
CA VAL A 301 9.79 -3.87 23.28
C VAL A 301 9.07 -3.55 21.97
N THR A 302 9.50 -4.18 20.89
CA THR A 302 8.87 -4.06 19.57
C THR A 302 7.76 -5.10 19.39
N TYR A 303 6.59 -4.63 18.98
CA TYR A 303 5.42 -5.43 18.64
C TYR A 303 5.11 -5.29 17.15
N THR A 304 4.42 -6.27 16.58
CA THR A 304 4.04 -6.30 15.16
C THR A 304 2.55 -6.53 14.99
N TYR A 305 1.98 -5.96 13.94
CA TYR A 305 0.58 -6.11 13.57
C TYR A 305 0.43 -6.09 12.04
N TYR A 306 -0.75 -6.41 11.53
CA TYR A 306 -1.06 -6.48 10.11
C TYR A 306 -1.82 -5.23 9.64
N PRO A 307 -1.13 -4.19 9.13
CA PRO A 307 -1.76 -2.91 8.79
C PRO A 307 -2.74 -3.00 7.61
N THR A 308 -2.62 -4.03 6.77
CA THR A 308 -3.53 -4.30 5.64
C THR A 308 -4.85 -4.91 6.07
N GLN A 309 -4.93 -5.50 7.27
CA GLN A 309 -6.09 -6.24 7.79
C GLN A 309 -6.87 -5.47 8.86
N VAL A 310 -6.54 -4.18 9.04
CA VAL A 310 -7.21 -3.29 10.00
C VAL A 310 -8.60 -2.90 9.47
N ILE A 311 -9.60 -2.93 10.34
CA ILE A 311 -10.99 -2.50 10.10
C ILE A 311 -11.02 -1.01 9.76
N ARG A 312 -10.28 -0.18 10.51
CA ARG A 312 -10.11 1.22 10.18
C ARG A 312 -9.37 1.39 8.85
N LEU A 313 -9.78 2.37 8.06
CA LEU A 313 -9.20 2.62 6.75
C LEU A 313 -7.86 3.34 6.88
N THR A 314 -6.81 2.73 6.33
CA THR A 314 -5.43 3.24 6.35
C THR A 314 -4.86 3.27 4.93
N ALA A 315 -3.67 3.87 4.76
CA ALA A 315 -2.94 3.83 3.49
C ALA A 315 -2.53 2.41 3.04
N ASN A 316 -2.60 1.44 3.94
CA ASN A 316 -2.29 0.04 3.68
C ASN A 316 -3.53 -0.74 3.22
N SER A 317 -4.72 -0.14 3.31
CA SER A 317 -5.96 -0.79 2.89
C SER A 317 -6.02 -0.96 1.37
N ALA A 318 -6.44 -2.13 0.91
CA ALA A 318 -6.63 -2.39 -0.52
C ALA A 318 -7.61 -1.39 -1.14
N GLY A 319 -7.29 -0.92 -2.35
CA GLY A 319 -8.10 0.06 -3.07
C GLY A 319 -7.97 1.51 -2.59
N ILE A 320 -7.33 1.76 -1.44
CA ILE A 320 -7.03 3.10 -0.95
C ILE A 320 -5.66 3.52 -1.46
N ASN A 321 -5.63 4.59 -2.26
CA ASN A 321 -4.38 5.21 -2.69
C ASN A 321 -4.34 6.67 -2.22
N LEU A 322 -3.60 6.91 -1.14
CA LEU A 322 -3.37 8.27 -0.65
C LEU A 322 -2.32 8.95 -1.53
N LYS A 323 -2.64 10.13 -2.06
CA LYS A 323 -1.65 10.99 -2.71
C LYS A 323 -1.39 12.19 -1.82
N GLY A 324 -0.31 12.20 -1.08
CA GLY A 324 0.14 13.44 -0.45
C GLY A 324 0.68 14.42 -1.49
N SER A 325 0.35 15.70 -1.31
CA SER A 325 1.11 16.79 -1.91
C SER A 325 1.82 17.50 -0.77
N ALA A 326 3.13 17.67 -0.93
CA ALA A 326 4.05 18.27 0.01
C ALA A 326 4.59 17.37 1.13
N ALA A 327 5.69 16.71 0.78
CA ALA A 327 6.91 16.84 1.57
C ALA A 327 8.10 16.79 0.60
N HIS A 328 8.77 17.92 0.33
CA HIS A 328 10.11 17.86 -0.31
C HIS A 328 11.08 17.25 0.70
N SER A 329 11.16 15.93 0.85
CA SER A 329 12.06 15.33 1.85
C SER A 329 11.92 15.94 3.27
N THR A 330 10.82 16.66 3.56
CA THR A 330 10.67 17.54 4.74
C THR A 330 10.35 16.77 6.00
N ALA A 331 10.14 15.47 5.86
CA ALA A 331 10.25 14.56 6.98
C ALA A 331 11.58 14.79 7.69
N ARG A 332 12.70 14.99 6.96
CA ARG A 332 13.97 15.45 7.52
C ARG A 332 13.97 16.96 7.63
N PHE A 333 13.96 17.50 8.84
CA PHE A 333 14.26 18.90 9.07
C PHE A 333 15.33 19.06 10.13
N THR A 334 16.24 20.00 9.91
CA THR A 334 17.21 20.33 10.96
C THR A 334 16.51 21.19 12.01
N ALA A 335 16.34 20.67 13.22
CA ALA A 335 15.98 21.47 14.39
C ALA A 335 17.16 21.39 15.37
N PHE A 336 17.56 22.54 15.92
CA PHE A 336 18.65 22.61 16.90
C PHE A 336 20.00 22.00 16.43
N GLY A 337 20.27 22.04 15.12
CA GLY A 337 21.51 21.49 14.54
C GLY A 337 21.49 19.99 14.20
N ALA A 338 20.38 19.27 14.46
CA ALA A 338 20.22 17.85 14.15
C ALA A 338 19.06 17.59 13.19
N GLU A 339 19.19 16.60 12.31
CA GLU A 339 18.08 16.16 11.44
C GLU A 339 17.04 15.38 12.24
N LEU A 340 15.83 15.93 12.37
CA LEU A 340 14.65 15.23 12.86
C LEU A 340 13.92 14.63 11.66
N TYR A 341 13.57 13.34 11.70
CA TYR A 341 12.72 12.68 10.70
C TYR A 341 11.28 12.49 11.21
N VAL A 342 10.29 13.11 10.57
CA VAL A 342 8.86 12.91 10.81
C VAL A 342 8.21 12.29 9.57
N PRO A 343 7.81 11.01 9.59
CA PRO A 343 7.27 10.40 8.41
C PRO A 343 5.98 11.13 7.96
N PRO A 344 5.82 11.46 6.67
CA PRO A 344 4.71 12.31 6.20
C PRO A 344 3.32 11.70 6.42
N ALA A 345 3.23 10.37 6.53
CA ALA A 345 2.01 9.64 6.88
C ALA A 345 1.33 10.08 8.19
N TYR A 346 2.10 10.71 9.10
CA TYR A 346 1.62 11.11 10.43
C TYR A 346 1.25 12.59 10.51
N LEU A 347 1.35 13.31 9.39
CA LEU A 347 1.02 14.73 9.29
C LEU A 347 -0.28 14.88 8.49
N HIS A 348 -1.39 14.99 9.21
CA HIS A 348 -2.74 15.14 8.62
C HIS A 348 -2.83 16.28 7.59
N ARG A 349 -1.99 17.31 7.72
CA ARG A 349 -1.92 18.48 6.83
C ARG A 349 -1.36 18.19 5.43
N TYR A 350 -0.60 17.11 5.24
CA TYR A 350 0.15 16.83 3.99
C TYR A 350 -0.35 15.65 3.19
N LEU A 351 -1.37 14.97 3.70
CA LEU A 351 -1.99 13.89 2.99
C LEU A 351 -3.22 14.45 2.28
N VAL A 352 -3.39 14.08 1.01
CA VAL A 352 -4.55 14.47 0.21
C VAL A 352 -5.17 13.21 -0.37
N TRP A 353 -6.50 13.15 -0.34
CA TRP A 353 -7.22 12.14 -1.11
C TRP A 353 -7.41 12.66 -2.53
N ASP A 354 -6.94 11.93 -3.53
CA ASP A 354 -6.87 12.46 -4.90
C ASP A 354 -8.21 12.48 -5.65
N GLY A 355 -9.27 11.88 -5.09
CA GLY A 355 -10.60 11.77 -5.70
C GLY A 355 -10.64 11.16 -7.12
N THR A 356 -9.50 10.70 -7.65
CA THR A 356 -9.26 10.33 -9.05
C THR A 356 -8.74 8.89 -9.18
N SER A 357 -8.49 8.20 -8.07
CA SER A 357 -8.69 6.75 -8.04
C SER A 357 -10.10 6.43 -8.56
N ARG A 358 -10.24 5.36 -9.34
CA ARG A 358 -11.36 5.09 -10.28
C ARG A 358 -12.76 4.91 -9.63
N TYR A 359 -12.92 5.28 -8.37
CA TYR A 359 -14.10 5.10 -7.54
C TYR A 359 -14.53 6.49 -7.03
N GLY A 360 -15.68 6.96 -7.53
CA GLY A 360 -15.97 8.38 -7.73
C GLY A 360 -16.53 9.16 -6.53
N SER A 361 -16.51 10.49 -6.72
CA SER A 361 -17.31 11.60 -6.14
C SER A 361 -17.63 11.69 -4.64
N SER A 362 -17.17 10.76 -3.80
CA SER A 362 -17.29 10.90 -2.35
C SER A 362 -16.16 11.79 -1.83
N ARG A 363 -16.49 12.93 -1.20
CA ARG A 363 -15.59 13.79 -0.40
C ARG A 363 -15.06 13.07 0.86
N ALA A 364 -14.90 11.75 0.81
CA ALA A 364 -14.38 10.95 1.91
C ALA A 364 -12.88 11.22 2.02
N ASN A 365 -12.52 12.06 2.98
CA ASN A 365 -11.15 12.28 3.41
C ASN A 365 -10.68 10.99 4.10
N TYR A 366 -10.08 10.08 3.33
CA TYR A 366 -9.44 8.86 3.85
C TYR A 366 -8.10 9.23 4.47
N LEU A 367 -8.14 9.95 5.58
CA LEU A 367 -6.98 10.07 6.44
C LEU A 367 -7.42 9.64 7.80
N THR A 368 -6.50 8.98 8.47
CA THR A 368 -6.58 8.41 9.80
C THR A 368 -6.88 9.51 10.84
N SER A 369 -8.10 10.05 10.81
CA SER A 369 -9.06 10.13 11.93
C SER A 369 -10.17 11.18 11.72
N ALA A 370 -11.09 11.23 12.69
CA ALA A 370 -12.37 11.96 12.78
C ALA A 370 -13.50 11.45 11.87
N ALA A 371 -14.01 10.23 12.13
CA ALA A 371 -15.30 9.71 11.62
C ALA A 371 -15.93 10.50 10.46
N ASN A 372 -15.67 10.17 9.19
CA ASN A 372 -16.52 10.65 8.08
C ASN A 372 -16.73 12.19 7.95
N LEU A 373 -15.89 13.05 8.57
CA LEU A 373 -15.91 14.52 8.58
C LEU A 373 -17.14 15.21 7.92
N GLY A 374 -18.29 15.28 8.63
CA GLY A 374 -19.30 16.35 8.52
C GLY A 374 -20.76 15.99 8.15
N PRO A 375 -21.78 16.71 8.71
CA PRO A 375 -23.21 16.37 8.62
C PRO A 375 -23.84 16.66 7.26
N ARG A 376 -24.87 15.90 6.86
CA ARG A 376 -25.80 16.33 5.81
C ARG A 376 -26.66 17.46 6.38
N GLY A 377 -26.27 18.70 6.13
CA GLY A 377 -27.17 19.84 6.26
C GLY A 377 -28.33 19.72 5.27
N ARG A 378 -29.54 19.59 5.83
CA ARG A 378 -30.89 19.83 5.28
C ARG A 378 -30.98 20.24 3.80
N THR A 379 -31.69 19.43 3.01
CA THR A 379 -32.58 19.93 1.95
C THR A 379 -33.95 19.28 2.16
N ARG A 380 -34.97 20.10 1.88
CA ARG A 380 -36.40 19.91 2.16
C ARG A 380 -36.96 18.54 1.82
#